data_AF-A0A9W6XW25-F1
#
_entry.id   AF-A0A9W6XW25-F1
#
_cell.length_a   1.000
_cell.length_b   1.000
_cell.length_c   1.000
_cell.angle_alpha   90.00
_cell.angle_beta   90.00
_cell.angle_gamma   90.00
#
_symmetry.space_group_name_H-M   'P 1'
#
loop_
_entity.id
_entity.type
_entity.pdbx_description
1 polymer ?
#
loop_
_entity_poly.entity_id
_entity_poly.type
_entity_poly.pdbx_seq_one_letter_code
_entity_poly.pdbx_strand_id
1 'polypeptide(L)'
;MISAMKEYALDIPDNTTKAIIWKILSKHIETNVIPVIVEKVRAKEHDVFTPPYLSDLQPIQLVWANVEVGRQYSTETKFAGIKPRLQRAFENVTSAPGQGRIDTANS
;
A
#
# COMPACT_ATOMS: atom_id res chain seq x y z
N MET A 1 6.15 -29.37 -1.34
CA MET A 1 6.51 -28.33 -2.34
C MET A 1 6.29 -28.83 -3.76
N ILE A 2 7.00 -29.85 -4.25
CA ILE A 2 6.81 -30.39 -5.62
C ILE A 2 5.37 -30.88 -5.88
N SER A 3 4.72 -31.53 -4.90
CA SER A 3 3.32 -32.00 -5.05
C SER A 3 2.30 -30.87 -5.25
N ALA A 4 2.47 -29.73 -4.55
CA ALA A 4 1.60 -28.57 -4.70
C ALA A 4 1.83 -27.88 -6.05
N MET A 5 3.05 -27.87 -6.57
CA MET A 5 3.34 -27.23 -7.85
C MET A 5 2.79 -28.01 -9.06
N LYS A 6 2.65 -29.34 -8.93
CA LYS A 6 1.93 -30.17 -9.92
C LYS A 6 0.44 -29.84 -9.98
N GLU A 7 -0.16 -29.46 -8.84
CA GLU A 7 -1.56 -29.02 -8.76
C GLU A 7 -1.81 -27.72 -9.53
N TYR A 8 -0.82 -26.82 -9.56
CA TYR A 8 -0.84 -25.59 -10.36
C TYR A 8 -0.34 -25.76 -11.81
N ALA A 9 -0.15 -26.99 -12.27
CA ALA A 9 0.37 -27.32 -13.60
C ALA A 9 1.67 -26.57 -13.97
N LEU A 10 2.55 -26.33 -12.99
CA LEU A 10 3.83 -25.68 -13.23
C LEU A 10 4.80 -26.69 -13.84
N ASP A 11 5.34 -26.37 -15.02
CA ASP A 11 6.37 -27.17 -15.67
C ASP A 11 7.69 -27.03 -14.90
N ILE A 12 8.06 -28.08 -14.16
CA ILE A 12 9.25 -28.10 -13.30
C ILE A 12 10.31 -28.98 -13.96
N PRO A 13 11.46 -28.41 -14.36
CA PRO A 13 12.56 -29.19 -14.92
C PRO A 13 13.12 -30.19 -13.91
N ASP A 14 13.53 -31.38 -14.35
CA ASP A 14 14.05 -32.45 -13.50
C ASP A 14 15.35 -32.07 -12.74
N ASN A 15 16.08 -31.04 -13.18
CA ASN A 15 17.29 -30.52 -12.53
C ASN A 15 16.98 -29.46 -11.44
N THR A 16 15.84 -29.56 -10.79
CA THR A 16 15.28 -28.44 -10.03
C THR A 16 16.11 -28.08 -8.80
N THR A 17 16.62 -26.85 -8.78
CA THR A 17 17.16 -26.21 -7.58
C THR A 17 16.12 -25.29 -6.95
N LYS A 18 16.28 -24.95 -5.66
CA LYS A 18 15.41 -23.97 -4.98
C LYS A 18 15.33 -22.64 -5.72
N ALA A 19 16.41 -22.21 -6.38
CA ALA A 19 16.43 -20.99 -7.17
C ALA A 19 15.56 -21.07 -8.43
N ILE A 20 15.57 -22.21 -9.13
CA ILE A 20 14.73 -22.46 -10.31
C ILE A 20 13.25 -22.51 -9.90
N ILE A 21 12.94 -23.20 -8.80
CA ILE A 21 11.61 -23.25 -8.19
C ILE A 21 11.10 -21.83 -7.90
N TRP A 22 11.92 -21.01 -7.22
CA TRP A 22 11.55 -19.64 -6.88
C TRP A 22 11.28 -18.80 -8.13
N LYS A 23 12.13 -18.90 -9.15
CA LYS A 23 11.95 -18.15 -10.41
C LYS A 23 10.64 -18.50 -11.12
N ILE A 24 10.30 -19.79 -11.21
CA ILE A 24 9.05 -20.27 -11.82
C ILE A 24 7.86 -19.77 -11.00
N LEU A 25 7.93 -19.88 -9.68
CA LEU A 25 6.87 -19.48 -8.78
C LEU A 25 6.64 -17.95 -8.81
N SER A 26 7.69 -17.14 -8.74
CA SER A 26 7.61 -15.68 -8.85
C SER A 26 6.91 -15.26 -10.13
N LYS A 27 7.31 -15.83 -11.27
CA LYS A 27 6.68 -15.53 -12.56
C LYS A 27 5.19 -15.93 -12.58
N HIS A 28 4.86 -17.09 -12.02
CA HIS A 28 3.47 -17.55 -11.94
C HIS A 28 2.63 -16.61 -11.06
N ILE A 29 3.15 -16.18 -9.92
CA ILE A 29 2.49 -15.22 -9.02
C ILE A 29 2.26 -13.90 -9.75
N GLU A 30 3.29 -13.33 -10.38
CA GLU A 30 3.19 -12.05 -11.11
C GLU A 30 2.14 -12.09 -12.23
N THR A 31 1.96 -13.25 -12.89
CA THR A 31 1.07 -13.37 -14.05
C THR A 31 -0.36 -13.77 -13.67
N ASN A 32 -0.54 -14.59 -12.63
CA ASN A 32 -1.82 -15.25 -12.35
C ASN A 32 -2.44 -14.84 -11.02
N VAL A 33 -1.68 -14.29 -10.09
CA VAL A 33 -2.21 -13.89 -8.78
C VAL A 33 -2.59 -12.43 -8.83
N ILE A 34 -3.89 -12.18 -8.81
CA ILE A 34 -4.43 -10.83 -8.60
C ILE A 34 -4.28 -10.53 -7.10
N PRO A 35 -3.61 -9.44 -6.70
CA PRO A 35 -3.55 -9.07 -5.30
C PRO A 35 -4.95 -8.79 -4.76
N VAL A 36 -5.25 -9.26 -3.54
CA VAL A 36 -6.56 -9.07 -2.87
C VAL A 36 -7.00 -7.59 -2.84
N ILE A 37 -6.04 -6.67 -2.73
CA ILE A 37 -6.33 -5.22 -2.76
C ILE A 37 -6.88 -4.81 -4.13
N VAL A 38 -6.33 -5.32 -5.23
CA VAL A 38 -6.78 -5.04 -6.59
C VAL A 38 -8.18 -5.59 -6.82
N GLU A 39 -8.48 -6.79 -6.33
CA GLU A 39 -9.85 -7.35 -6.39
C GLU A 39 -10.86 -6.47 -5.64
N LYS A 40 -10.52 -6.04 -4.42
CA LYS A 40 -11.39 -5.16 -3.60
C LYS A 40 -11.61 -3.78 -4.22
N VAL A 41 -10.61 -3.26 -4.91
CA VAL A 41 -10.66 -1.98 -5.62
C VAL A 41 -11.54 -2.09 -6.87
N ARG A 42 -11.35 -3.14 -7.68
CA ARG A 42 -12.18 -3.42 -8.86
C ARG A 42 -13.64 -3.66 -8.51
N ALA A 43 -13.92 -4.36 -7.40
CA ALA A 43 -15.28 -4.59 -6.92
C ALA A 43 -16.02 -3.30 -6.55
N LYS A 44 -15.29 -2.20 -6.34
CA LYS A 44 -15.84 -0.86 -6.09
C LYS A 44 -15.74 0.07 -7.30
N GLU A 45 -15.45 -0.47 -8.49
CA GLU A 45 -15.26 0.30 -9.73
C GLU A 45 -14.20 1.41 -9.61
N HIS A 46 -13.25 1.23 -8.70
CA HIS A 46 -12.11 2.13 -8.55
C HIS A 46 -10.91 1.59 -9.33
N ASP A 47 -10.06 2.50 -9.80
CA ASP A 47 -8.73 2.18 -10.32
C ASP A 47 -7.66 2.73 -9.36
N VAL A 48 -6.61 1.95 -9.12
CA VAL A 48 -5.52 2.31 -8.22
C VAL A 48 -4.21 2.17 -8.96
N PHE A 49 -3.62 3.31 -9.29
CA PHE A 49 -2.27 3.42 -9.79
C PHE A 49 -1.41 4.18 -8.77
N THR A 50 -0.33 3.57 -8.30
CA THR A 50 0.71 4.25 -7.52
C THR A 50 2.04 3.99 -8.23
N PRO A 51 2.68 5.01 -8.82
CA PRO A 51 3.96 4.83 -9.46
C PRO A 51 5.05 4.44 -8.44
N PRO A 52 5.94 3.51 -8.77
CA PRO A 52 7.02 3.11 -7.88
C PRO A 52 7.98 4.28 -7.62
N TYR A 53 8.49 4.37 -6.39
CA TYR A 53 9.44 5.41 -5.90
C TYR A 53 8.92 6.85 -5.87
N LEU A 54 7.65 7.08 -6.22
CA LEU A 54 6.99 8.38 -6.16
C LEU A 54 5.98 8.42 -5.00
N SER A 55 6.42 7.96 -3.82
CA SER A 55 5.60 8.00 -2.59
C SER A 55 5.16 9.43 -2.26
N ASP A 56 5.99 10.42 -2.56
CA ASP A 56 5.72 11.85 -2.30
C ASP A 56 4.51 12.38 -3.09
N LEU A 57 4.13 11.72 -4.20
CA LEU A 57 2.94 12.06 -4.97
C LEU A 57 1.66 11.49 -4.39
N GLN A 58 1.74 10.65 -3.36
CA GLN A 58 0.54 10.17 -2.70
C GLN A 58 -0.04 11.28 -1.81
N PRO A 59 -1.31 11.69 -1.99
CA PRO A 59 -1.93 12.74 -1.17
C PRO A 59 -1.85 12.48 0.34
N ILE A 60 -1.75 11.21 0.75
CA ILE A 60 -1.58 10.83 2.15
C ILE A 60 -0.26 11.32 2.76
N GLN A 61 0.82 11.44 1.98
CA GLN A 61 2.09 12.02 2.46
C GLN A 61 1.92 13.50 2.82
N LEU A 62 1.17 14.26 2.01
CA LEU A 62 0.83 15.65 2.33
C LEU A 62 -0.04 15.75 3.57
N VAL A 63 -0.99 14.83 3.75
CA VAL A 63 -1.80 14.75 4.97
C VAL A 63 -0.90 14.49 6.18
N TRP A 64 0.02 13.52 6.10
CA TRP A 64 0.98 13.24 7.17
C TRP A 64 1.91 14.43 7.48
N ALA A 65 2.33 15.18 6.47
CA ALA A 65 3.13 16.39 6.66
C ALA A 65 2.37 17.49 7.44
N ASN A 66 1.04 17.59 7.24
CA ASN A 66 0.20 18.56 7.96
C ASN A 66 -0.23 18.06 9.35
N VAL A 67 -0.34 16.74 9.52
CA VAL A 67 -0.77 16.09 10.76
C VAL A 67 0.50 15.77 11.57
N GLU A 68 1.12 16.80 12.18
CA GLU A 68 2.38 16.73 12.96
C GLU A 68 2.25 15.94 14.29
N VAL A 69 1.81 14.68 14.27
CA VAL A 69 1.64 13.88 15.50
C VAL A 69 2.94 13.21 15.94
N GLY A 70 3.85 12.93 15.00
CA GLY A 70 5.11 12.22 15.26
C GLY A 70 6.14 13.02 16.06
N ARG A 71 6.13 14.36 15.97
CA ARG A 71 7.10 15.23 16.67
C ARG A 71 6.83 15.38 18.17
N GLN A 72 5.61 15.08 18.58
CA GLN A 72 5.16 15.20 19.95
C GLN A 72 5.16 13.83 20.66
N TYR A 73 5.97 12.89 20.19
CA TYR A 73 6.19 11.61 20.86
C TYR A 73 7.15 11.83 22.03
N SER A 74 6.70 11.46 23.23
CA SER A 74 7.56 11.28 24.41
C SER A 74 7.50 9.81 24.86
N THR A 75 8.46 9.39 25.67
CA THR A 75 8.52 8.03 26.26
C THR A 75 7.29 7.65 27.07
N GLU A 76 6.48 8.62 27.49
CA GLU A 76 5.25 8.43 28.27
C GLU A 76 3.97 8.37 27.39
N THR A 77 4.11 8.57 26.08
CA THR A 77 2.97 8.60 25.16
C THR A 77 2.36 7.21 25.02
N LYS A 78 1.16 7.03 25.57
CA LYS A 78 0.38 5.80 25.43
C LYS A 78 -0.51 5.85 24.19
N PHE A 79 -0.78 4.68 23.60
CA PHE A 79 -1.66 4.53 22.44
C PHE A 79 -3.03 5.20 22.62
N ALA A 80 -3.60 5.14 23.83
CA ALA A 80 -4.86 5.80 24.18
C ALA A 80 -4.84 7.33 23.97
N GLY A 81 -3.67 7.98 24.12
CA GLY A 81 -3.49 9.40 23.87
C GLY A 81 -3.30 9.75 22.39
N ILE A 82 -2.93 8.79 21.54
CA ILE A 82 -2.65 9.01 20.12
C ILE A 82 -3.94 9.28 19.34
N LYS A 83 -4.98 8.45 19.57
CA LYS A 83 -6.27 8.57 18.86
C LYS A 83 -6.91 9.97 18.97
N PRO A 84 -7.10 10.57 20.15
CA PRO A 84 -7.70 11.91 20.26
C PRO A 84 -6.81 13.01 19.67
N ARG A 85 -5.48 12.85 19.68
CA ARG A 85 -4.54 13.81 19.08
C ARG A 85 -4.60 13.77 17.56
N LEU A 86 -4.65 12.56 16.99
CA LEU A 86 -4.83 12.35 15.56
C LEU A 86 -6.16 12.97 15.10
N GLN A 87 -7.25 12.71 15.83
CA GLN A 87 -8.56 13.28 15.52
C GLN A 87 -8.54 14.82 15.50
N ARG A 88 -7.96 15.46 16.53
CA ARG A 88 -7.83 16.93 16.59
C ARG A 88 -6.97 17.48 15.45
N ALA A 89 -5.89 16.80 15.08
CA ALA A 89 -5.05 17.22 13.97
C ALA A 89 -5.82 17.17 12.63
N PHE A 90 -6.64 16.14 12.40
CA PHE A 90 -7.50 16.04 11.21
C PHE A 90 -8.64 17.08 11.18
N GLU A 91 -9.24 17.38 12.33
CA GLU A 91 -10.24 18.46 12.46
C GLU A 91 -9.63 19.81 12.03
N ASN A 92 -8.37 20.08 12.41
CA ASN A 92 -7.66 21.30 12.02
C ASN A 92 -7.25 21.36 10.54
N VAL A 93 -7.04 20.21 9.88
CA VAL A 93 -6.77 20.16 8.43
C VAL A 93 -8.04 20.45 7.62
N THR A 94 -9.21 20.11 8.15
CA THR A 94 -10.52 20.25 7.47
C THR A 94 -11.03 21.70 7.46
N SER A 95 -10.54 22.57 8.36
CA SER A 95 -10.95 23.98 8.46
C SER A 95 -10.12 24.95 7.63
N ALA A 96 -9.05 24.50 6.96
CA ALA A 96 -8.36 25.22 5.90
C ALA A 96 -8.93 24.79 4.54
N PRO A 97 -8.99 25.66 3.50
CA PRO A 97 -9.74 25.37 2.28
C PRO A 97 -9.12 24.18 1.53
N GLY A 98 -9.70 23.00 1.73
CA GLY A 98 -9.34 21.74 1.07
C GLY A 98 -9.58 21.72 -0.43
N GLN A 99 -10.11 22.80 -0.99
CA GLN A 99 -10.40 22.95 -2.42
C GLN A 99 -9.14 23.26 -3.25
N GLY A 100 -8.15 23.99 -2.70
CA GLY A 100 -7.03 24.47 -3.49
C GLY A 100 -5.92 23.45 -3.81
N ARG A 101 -5.98 22.23 -3.28
CA ARG A 101 -4.87 21.24 -3.34
C ARG A 101 -5.13 20.05 -4.26
N ILE A 102 -6.37 19.82 -4.67
CA ILE A 102 -6.72 18.76 -5.64
C ILE A 102 -6.37 19.23 -7.06
N ASP A 103 -6.46 20.53 -7.33
CA ASP A 103 -6.23 21.11 -8.66
C ASP A 103 -4.77 21.02 -9.13
N THR A 104 -3.80 21.02 -8.20
CA THR A 104 -2.36 20.96 -8.53
C THR A 104 -1.92 19.58 -9.07
N ALA A 105 -2.64 18.51 -8.76
CA ALA A 105 -2.33 17.17 -9.25
C ALA A 105 -2.86 16.89 -10.67
N ASN A 106 -3.73 17.76 -11.20
CA ASN A 106 -4.36 17.62 -12.52
C ASN A 106 -3.86 18.67 -13.53
N SER A 107 -2.77 19.39 -13.21
CA SER A 107 -2.16 20.44 -14.04
C SER A 107 -1.00 19.91 -14.88
#